data_AF-A0A8B5X1W2-F1
#
_entry.id   AF-A0A8B5X1W2-F1
#
_cell.length_a   1.000
_cell.length_b   1.000
_cell.length_c   1.000
_cell.angle_alpha   90.00
_cell.angle_beta   90.00
_cell.angle_gamma   90.00
#
_symmetry.space_group_name_H-M   'P 1'
#
loop_
_entity.id
_entity.type
_entity.pdbx_description
1 polymer ?
#
loop_
_entity_poly.entity_id
_entity_poly.type
_entity_poly.pdbx_seq_one_letter_code
_entity_poly.pdbx_strand_id
1 'polypeptide(L)'
;MSLRRVVLICALCAVSSSFVGATPWQIAVGPRIWGAAVDLGYTGFTPFEGFDTIPGFGLSAEWGTIGYFRERDGTAVDSADPNPYHARTLLTLNAGVIQSLVPDGDVALQAFLFYRGRVDLPHTDGLLRSSGTPSADGDVTHFILAGLGLSNVSIDSATRVRSGGLFDLGVEYGPRFLGNEAVGSSDFLRANVETRYYLPLVETRRDDGRNNFSAYLASMVTADFAFGTAVPVWVRQSFGGRYTRTGLGGSVRGFETGRFDADTKGYASIELRTFIGTAFRRSVVPGITAFVDAGGWIDREPRSPVASDNSGSIVSTGIGASIDVADILSLVFYTQHTVHGTRLDGVRWTPFAIGFGVHY
;
A
#
# COMPACT_ATOMS: atom_id res chain seq x y z
N MET A 1 -10.11 -17.74 -20.41
CA MET A 1 -10.27 -16.65 -19.43
C MET A 1 -9.09 -15.71 -19.62
N SER A 2 -9.29 -14.46 -20.05
CA SER A 2 -8.16 -13.55 -20.26
C SER A 2 -7.53 -13.20 -18.91
N LEU A 3 -6.20 -13.05 -18.87
CA LEU A 3 -5.42 -12.61 -17.70
C LEU A 3 -5.94 -11.29 -17.08
N ARG A 4 -6.81 -10.56 -17.77
CA ARG A 4 -7.32 -9.24 -17.39
C ARG A 4 -8.30 -9.27 -16.22
N ARG A 5 -9.10 -10.34 -16.10
CA ARG A 5 -9.90 -10.57 -14.88
C ARG A 5 -9.01 -10.78 -13.65
N VAL A 6 -7.79 -11.29 -13.82
CA VAL A 6 -6.82 -11.49 -12.73
C VAL A 6 -6.23 -10.15 -12.24
N VAL A 7 -6.06 -9.15 -13.11
CA VAL A 7 -5.61 -7.80 -12.70
C VAL A 7 -6.71 -7.06 -11.92
N LEU A 8 -7.98 -7.24 -12.29
CA LEU A 8 -9.13 -6.80 -11.51
C LEU A 8 -9.19 -7.47 -10.12
N ILE A 9 -8.70 -8.71 -10.04
CA ILE A 9 -8.66 -9.58 -8.85
C ILE A 9 -7.49 -9.25 -7.92
N CYS A 10 -6.30 -8.93 -8.44
CA CYS A 10 -5.18 -8.45 -7.62
C CYS A 10 -5.47 -7.07 -7.02
N ALA A 11 -6.37 -6.29 -7.63
CA ALA A 11 -6.84 -5.06 -7.04
C ALA A 11 -7.50 -5.38 -5.68
N LEU A 12 -8.47 -6.29 -5.57
CA LEU A 12 -9.17 -6.55 -4.29
C LEU A 12 -8.31 -7.12 -3.13
N CYS A 13 -7.05 -7.49 -3.33
CA CYS A 13 -6.25 -8.12 -2.28
C CYS A 13 -4.76 -7.76 -2.31
N ALA A 14 -4.31 -7.06 -1.25
CA ALA A 14 -2.98 -7.31 -0.73
C ALA A 14 -2.98 -8.73 -0.16
N VAL A 15 -2.46 -9.66 -0.97
CA VAL A 15 -2.30 -11.10 -0.73
C VAL A 15 -3.62 -11.91 -0.82
N SER A 16 -3.97 -12.44 -1.99
CA SER A 16 -4.85 -13.62 -2.08
C SER A 16 -4.56 -14.44 -3.33
N SER A 17 -4.46 -15.75 -3.14
CA SER A 17 -4.36 -16.77 -4.19
C SER A 17 -5.60 -16.87 -5.07
N SER A 18 -5.38 -17.29 -6.32
CA SER A 18 -6.29 -17.45 -7.45
C SER A 18 -7.69 -18.04 -7.15
N PHE A 19 -8.68 -17.52 -7.87
CA PHE A 19 -10.10 -17.87 -7.81
C PHE A 19 -10.43 -19.04 -8.74
N VAL A 20 -11.32 -19.93 -8.30
CA VAL A 20 -11.90 -21.02 -9.11
C VAL A 20 -13.42 -20.88 -9.10
N GLY A 21 -14.05 -20.72 -10.26
CA GLY A 21 -15.51 -20.83 -10.41
C GLY A 21 -16.10 -20.21 -11.67
N ALA A 22 -17.18 -20.83 -12.20
CA ALA A 22 -18.06 -20.31 -13.25
C ALA A 22 -19.16 -19.37 -12.69
N THR A 23 -18.99 -18.88 -11.47
CA THR A 23 -19.97 -18.07 -10.75
C THR A 23 -19.67 -16.57 -10.91
N PRO A 24 -20.70 -15.70 -10.84
CA PRO A 24 -20.51 -14.24 -10.85
C PRO A 24 -19.93 -13.70 -9.54
N TRP A 25 -19.75 -14.56 -8.53
CA TRP A 25 -19.21 -14.21 -7.23
C TRP A 25 -17.69 -14.31 -7.22
N GLN A 26 -17.06 -13.26 -6.71
CA GLN A 26 -15.64 -13.17 -6.46
C GLN A 26 -15.43 -13.19 -4.96
N ILE A 27 -14.78 -14.24 -4.44
CA ILE A 27 -14.36 -14.33 -3.03
C ILE A 27 -12.84 -14.29 -2.94
N ALA A 28 -12.30 -13.27 -2.30
CA ALA A 28 -10.89 -13.12 -2.00
C ALA A 28 -10.66 -13.38 -0.51
N VAL A 29 -9.63 -14.13 -0.16
CA VAL A 29 -9.22 -14.34 1.24
C VAL A 29 -7.73 -14.04 1.34
N GLY A 30 -7.36 -13.16 2.27
CA GLY A 30 -5.98 -12.74 2.45
C GLY A 30 -5.49 -12.87 3.88
N PRO A 31 -4.27 -13.39 4.11
CA PRO A 31 -3.69 -13.40 5.45
C PRO A 31 -3.38 -11.97 5.92
N ARG A 32 -3.50 -11.76 7.23
CA ARG A 32 -3.00 -10.58 7.95
C ARG A 32 -2.06 -11.04 9.06
N ILE A 33 -1.33 -10.10 9.66
CA ILE A 33 -0.53 -10.40 10.84
C ILE A 33 -1.48 -10.88 11.93
N TRP A 34 -1.36 -12.16 12.31
CA TRP A 34 -2.27 -12.83 13.25
C TRP A 34 -3.77 -12.59 12.96
N GLY A 35 -4.14 -12.59 11.68
CA GLY A 35 -5.49 -12.26 11.25
C GLY A 35 -5.81 -12.65 9.81
N ALA A 36 -6.94 -12.18 9.31
CA ALA A 36 -7.43 -12.48 7.97
C ALA A 36 -8.29 -11.35 7.40
N ALA A 37 -8.35 -11.31 6.08
CA ALA A 37 -9.27 -10.50 5.30
C ALA A 37 -10.13 -11.41 4.43
N VAL A 38 -11.39 -11.05 4.27
CA VAL A 38 -12.32 -11.67 3.34
C VAL A 38 -13.01 -10.55 2.55
N ASP A 39 -12.88 -10.62 1.23
CA ASP A 39 -13.51 -9.69 0.30
C ASP A 39 -14.45 -10.46 -0.63
N LEU A 40 -15.61 -9.88 -0.88
CA LEU A 40 -16.68 -10.40 -1.71
C LEU A 40 -17.01 -9.36 -2.78
N GLY A 41 -16.99 -9.75 -4.04
CA GLY A 41 -17.42 -8.95 -5.17
C GLY A 41 -18.43 -9.70 -6.02
N TYR A 42 -19.29 -8.97 -6.74
CA TYR A 42 -20.26 -9.57 -7.65
C TYR A 42 -20.16 -8.91 -9.03
N THR A 43 -19.82 -9.68 -10.07
CA THR A 43 -19.67 -9.18 -11.45
C THR A 43 -20.88 -9.44 -12.33
N GLY A 44 -21.97 -9.93 -11.76
CA GLY A 44 -23.21 -10.18 -12.51
C GLY A 44 -24.16 -8.97 -12.54
N PHE A 45 -23.70 -7.79 -12.11
CA PHE A 45 -24.51 -6.58 -12.03
C PHE A 45 -24.09 -5.62 -13.15
N THR A 46 -24.94 -5.48 -14.17
CA THR A 46 -24.68 -4.66 -15.36
C THR A 46 -25.84 -3.69 -15.60
N PRO A 47 -25.94 -2.62 -14.78
CA PRO A 47 -26.98 -1.60 -14.94
C PRO A 47 -26.86 -0.82 -16.26
N PHE A 48 -25.69 -0.82 -16.89
CA PHE A 48 -25.42 -0.17 -18.18
C PHE A 48 -24.86 -1.19 -19.17
N GLU A 49 -25.42 -1.23 -20.38
CA GLU A 49 -24.96 -2.16 -21.41
C GLU A 49 -23.51 -1.89 -21.81
N GLY A 50 -22.67 -2.93 -21.78
CA GLY A 50 -21.25 -2.83 -22.13
C GLY A 50 -20.33 -2.28 -21.03
N PHE A 51 -20.87 -1.96 -19.84
CA PHE A 51 -20.06 -1.50 -18.70
C PHE A 51 -20.25 -2.42 -17.50
N ASP A 52 -19.14 -2.81 -16.89
CA ASP A 52 -19.16 -3.62 -15.68
C ASP A 52 -19.38 -2.75 -14.42
N THR A 53 -20.27 -3.21 -13.54
CA THR A 53 -20.46 -2.65 -12.20
C THR A 53 -20.25 -3.74 -11.16
N ILE A 54 -19.37 -3.48 -10.20
CA ILE A 54 -18.95 -4.47 -9.21
C ILE A 54 -19.27 -3.92 -7.83
N PRO A 55 -20.45 -4.24 -7.26
CA PRO A 55 -20.65 -4.09 -5.85
C PRO A 55 -19.72 -5.04 -5.09
N GLY A 56 -19.18 -4.56 -3.97
CA GLY A 56 -18.25 -5.30 -3.15
C GLY A 56 -18.39 -5.02 -1.67
N PHE A 57 -18.00 -6.00 -0.87
CA PHE A 57 -17.97 -5.97 0.58
C PHE A 57 -16.67 -6.63 1.05
N GLY A 58 -16.01 -6.04 2.04
CA GLY A 58 -14.77 -6.52 2.60
C GLY A 58 -14.78 -6.41 4.11
N LEU A 59 -14.24 -7.42 4.78
CA LEU A 59 -14.01 -7.42 6.22
C LEU A 59 -12.60 -7.92 6.49
N SER A 60 -11.83 -7.20 7.30
CA SER A 60 -10.54 -7.68 7.76
C SER A 60 -10.33 -7.43 9.23
N ALA A 61 -9.64 -8.36 9.88
CA ALA A 61 -9.21 -8.26 11.25
C ALA A 61 -7.71 -8.60 11.33
N GLU A 62 -6.99 -7.83 12.13
CA GLU A 62 -5.54 -7.97 12.32
C GLU A 62 -5.20 -7.72 13.79
N TRP A 63 -4.30 -8.54 14.33
CA TRP A 63 -3.60 -8.24 15.57
C TRP A 63 -2.13 -7.97 15.23
N GLY A 64 -1.68 -6.74 15.45
CA GLY A 64 -0.39 -6.29 14.94
C GLY A 64 0.35 -5.38 15.90
N THR A 65 1.53 -4.97 15.46
CA THR A 65 2.34 -3.95 16.11
C THR A 65 2.60 -2.84 15.11
N ILE A 66 2.42 -1.59 15.54
CA ILE A 66 2.72 -0.40 14.74
C ILE A 66 3.52 0.60 15.58
N GLY A 67 4.39 1.37 14.94
CA GLY A 67 5.19 2.38 15.60
C GLY A 67 4.49 3.75 15.63
N TYR A 68 4.67 4.48 16.73
CA TYR A 68 4.35 5.89 16.87
C TYR A 68 5.60 6.61 17.39
N PHE A 69 6.18 7.49 16.57
CA PHE A 69 7.54 8.00 16.76
C PHE A 69 7.57 9.48 17.17
N ARG A 70 6.65 9.86 18.07
CA ARG A 70 6.64 11.19 18.68
C ARG A 70 6.52 11.10 20.18
N GLU A 71 7.25 11.97 20.86
CA GLU A 71 7.16 12.20 22.28
C GLU A 71 5.85 12.93 22.64
N ARG A 72 5.59 13.05 23.95
CA ARG A 72 4.39 13.73 24.47
C ARG A 72 4.29 15.19 24.05
N ASP A 73 5.41 15.89 23.89
CA ASP A 73 5.48 17.26 23.39
C ASP A 73 5.49 17.35 21.85
N GLY A 74 5.39 16.20 21.18
CA GLY A 74 5.31 16.07 19.73
C GLY A 74 6.66 16.03 19.02
N THR A 75 7.79 16.14 19.74
CA THR A 75 9.12 15.99 19.13
C THR A 75 9.33 14.58 18.59
N ALA A 76 10.13 14.45 17.53
CA ALA A 76 10.45 13.15 16.96
C ALA A 76 11.27 12.31 17.95
N VAL A 77 10.98 11.01 18.00
CA VAL A 77 11.78 10.05 18.78
C VAL A 77 13.13 9.86 18.07
N ASP A 78 14.22 10.06 18.81
CA ASP A 78 15.60 9.99 18.31
C ASP A 78 16.35 8.71 18.73
N SER A 79 15.78 7.91 19.62
CA SER A 79 16.36 6.69 20.17
C SER A 79 15.33 5.55 20.30
N ALA A 80 15.79 4.32 20.51
CA ALA A 80 14.89 3.18 20.70
C ALA A 80 14.16 3.16 22.07
N ASP A 81 14.53 4.07 22.98
CA ASP A 81 13.94 4.25 24.31
C ASP A 81 13.44 5.70 24.47
N PRO A 82 12.14 5.94 24.75
CA PRO A 82 11.07 4.97 25.00
C PRO A 82 10.66 4.15 23.76
N ASN A 83 10.20 2.91 23.98
CA ASN A 83 9.75 2.01 22.92
C ASN A 83 8.59 2.66 22.11
N PRO A 84 8.77 2.97 20.81
CA PRO A 84 7.75 3.63 20.01
C PRO A 84 6.66 2.67 19.53
N TYR A 85 6.83 1.37 19.71
CA TYR A 85 5.92 0.36 19.20
C TYR A 85 4.81 0.03 20.20
N HIS A 86 3.59 -0.12 19.71
CA HIS A 86 2.46 -0.58 20.50
C HIS A 86 1.69 -1.70 19.78
N ALA A 87 1.15 -2.63 20.58
CA ALA A 87 0.26 -3.66 20.07
C ALA A 87 -1.14 -3.08 19.82
N ARG A 88 -1.83 -3.55 18.78
CA ARG A 88 -3.19 -3.13 18.46
C ARG A 88 -4.05 -4.24 17.88
N THR A 89 -5.36 -4.09 18.04
CA THR A 89 -6.37 -4.78 17.21
C THR A 89 -6.89 -3.81 16.16
N LEU A 90 -6.86 -4.23 14.91
CA LEU A 90 -7.44 -3.50 13.79
C LEU A 90 -8.58 -4.31 13.17
N LEU A 91 -9.76 -3.71 13.06
CA LEU A 91 -10.88 -4.20 12.27
C LEU A 91 -11.19 -3.20 11.17
N THR A 92 -11.35 -3.67 9.94
CA THR A 92 -11.77 -2.83 8.81
C THR A 92 -12.96 -3.43 8.10
N LEU A 93 -13.97 -2.63 7.83
CA LEU A 93 -15.10 -2.93 6.96
C LEU A 93 -15.01 -2.04 5.73
N ASN A 94 -15.26 -2.61 4.56
CA ASN A 94 -15.35 -1.89 3.30
C ASN A 94 -16.65 -2.33 2.60
N ALA A 95 -17.44 -1.39 2.10
CA ALA A 95 -18.62 -1.70 1.31
C ALA A 95 -18.77 -0.64 0.22
N GLY A 96 -18.99 -1.05 -1.03
CA GLY A 96 -19.08 -0.07 -2.09
C GLY A 96 -19.26 -0.65 -3.47
N VAL A 97 -18.95 0.17 -4.47
CA VAL A 97 -19.13 -0.15 -5.88
C VAL A 97 -17.94 0.37 -6.69
N ILE A 98 -17.57 -0.40 -7.70
CA ILE A 98 -16.66 0.00 -8.77
C ILE A 98 -17.46 -0.01 -10.06
N GLN A 99 -17.36 1.06 -10.84
CA GLN A 99 -18.02 1.24 -12.12
C GLN A 99 -16.98 1.39 -13.22
N SER A 100 -16.96 0.49 -14.19
CA SER A 100 -16.20 0.71 -15.42
C SER A 100 -16.79 1.88 -16.20
N LEU A 101 -15.94 2.81 -16.62
CA LEU A 101 -16.28 4.00 -17.41
C LEU A 101 -15.98 3.84 -18.89
N VAL A 102 -15.29 2.75 -19.26
CA VAL A 102 -15.02 2.35 -20.63
C VAL A 102 -15.50 0.91 -20.82
N PRO A 103 -15.97 0.55 -22.03
CA PRO A 103 -16.27 -0.84 -22.35
C PRO A 103 -15.04 -1.74 -22.23
N ASP A 104 -15.27 -3.04 -22.12
CA ASP A 104 -14.22 -4.06 -22.07
C ASP A 104 -13.14 -3.82 -23.15
N GLY A 105 -11.89 -3.68 -22.72
CA GLY A 105 -10.78 -3.31 -23.58
C GLY A 105 -9.40 -3.51 -22.93
N ASP A 106 -8.37 -2.95 -23.57
CA ASP A 106 -6.97 -2.99 -23.09
C ASP A 106 -6.72 -2.00 -21.95
N VAL A 107 -7.62 -1.04 -21.80
CA VAL A 107 -7.58 0.02 -20.79
C VAL A 107 -8.79 -0.14 -19.89
N ALA A 108 -8.55 -0.24 -18.59
CA ALA A 108 -9.57 -0.20 -17.56
C ALA A 108 -9.60 1.21 -16.95
N LEU A 109 -10.62 1.99 -17.30
CA LEU A 109 -10.96 3.24 -16.60
C LEU A 109 -12.17 2.98 -15.71
N GLN A 110 -12.05 3.28 -14.41
CA GLN A 110 -13.04 2.94 -13.40
C GLN A 110 -13.28 4.11 -12.45
N ALA A 111 -14.54 4.32 -12.05
CA ALA A 111 -14.90 5.09 -10.88
C ALA A 111 -15.15 4.15 -9.70
N PHE A 112 -14.88 4.61 -8.48
CA PHE A 112 -15.21 3.84 -7.29
C PHE A 112 -15.81 4.72 -6.20
N LEU A 113 -16.68 4.12 -5.39
CA LEU A 113 -17.28 4.71 -4.20
C LEU A 113 -17.40 3.65 -3.12
N PHE A 114 -16.82 3.91 -1.96
CA PHE A 114 -16.84 3.01 -0.81
C PHE A 114 -17.22 3.76 0.45
N TYR A 115 -18.05 3.12 1.27
CA TYR A 115 -18.12 3.36 2.70
C TYR A 115 -17.10 2.45 3.39
N ARG A 116 -16.36 3.00 4.35
CA ARG A 116 -15.37 2.28 5.14
C ARG A 116 -15.60 2.51 6.62
N GLY A 117 -15.52 1.43 7.39
CA GLY A 117 -15.45 1.46 8.86
C GLY A 117 -14.09 0.94 9.31
N ARG A 118 -13.51 1.57 10.32
CA ARG A 118 -12.23 1.20 10.91
C ARG A 118 -12.35 1.26 12.43
N VAL A 119 -11.88 0.21 13.10
CA VAL A 119 -11.71 0.17 14.55
C VAL A 119 -10.24 -0.13 14.81
N ASP A 120 -9.52 0.78 15.47
CA ASP A 120 -8.11 0.66 15.81
C ASP A 120 -7.93 0.82 17.32
N LEU A 121 -7.61 -0.26 18.02
CA LEU A 121 -7.57 -0.29 19.49
C LEU A 121 -6.15 -0.61 19.97
N PRO A 122 -5.43 0.34 20.59
CA PRO A 122 -4.11 0.11 21.15
C PRO A 122 -4.21 -0.63 22.50
N HIS A 123 -3.36 -1.64 22.71
CA HIS A 123 -3.39 -2.51 23.91
C HIS A 123 -2.29 -2.23 24.92
N THR A 124 -1.20 -1.59 24.50
CA THR A 124 -0.04 -1.32 25.36
C THR A 124 0.06 0.16 25.69
N ASP A 125 0.46 0.44 26.92
CA ASP A 125 0.90 1.78 27.30
C ASP A 125 2.19 2.11 26.54
N GLY A 126 2.21 3.26 25.90
CA GLY A 126 3.29 3.67 25.01
C GLY A 126 3.09 5.10 24.53
N LEU A 127 4.02 5.59 23.72
CA LEU A 127 4.05 6.98 23.27
C LEU A 127 2.71 7.46 22.69
N LEU A 128 2.01 6.60 21.94
CA LEU A 128 0.69 6.92 21.38
C LEU A 128 -0.33 7.32 22.47
N ARG A 129 -0.47 6.52 23.54
CA ARG A 129 -1.42 6.82 24.63
C ARG A 129 -1.08 8.12 25.37
N SER A 130 0.19 8.50 25.38
CA SER A 130 0.64 9.75 26.02
C SER A 130 0.55 10.99 25.13
N SER A 131 0.28 10.82 23.83
CA SER A 131 0.52 11.84 22.79
C SER A 131 -0.56 12.92 22.66
N GLY A 132 -1.70 12.79 23.35
CA GLY A 132 -2.85 13.69 23.18
C GLY A 132 -3.45 13.71 21.76
N THR A 133 -3.01 12.80 20.87
CA THR A 133 -3.55 12.70 19.50
C THR A 133 -4.97 12.15 19.52
N PRO A 134 -5.76 12.37 18.45
CA PRO A 134 -7.13 11.86 18.39
C PRO A 134 -7.23 10.33 18.54
N SER A 135 -6.14 9.62 18.22
CA SER A 135 -6.01 8.17 18.25
C SER A 135 -5.45 7.61 19.56
N ALA A 136 -5.16 8.44 20.57
CA ALA A 136 -4.44 8.03 21.77
C ALA A 136 -5.14 6.88 22.53
N ASP A 137 -6.47 6.93 22.64
CA ASP A 137 -7.30 5.92 23.32
C ASP A 137 -7.91 4.90 22.34
N GLY A 138 -7.50 4.93 21.07
CA GLY A 138 -8.08 4.18 19.97
C GLY A 138 -9.05 5.01 19.13
N ASP A 139 -9.41 4.46 17.96
CA ASP A 139 -10.24 5.12 16.96
C ASP A 139 -11.37 4.20 16.50
N VAL A 140 -12.60 4.71 16.48
CA VAL A 140 -13.68 4.19 15.62
C VAL A 140 -13.96 5.24 14.55
N THR A 141 -13.58 4.93 13.31
CA THR A 141 -13.67 5.86 12.18
C THR A 141 -14.51 5.28 11.05
N HIS A 142 -15.49 6.05 10.61
CA HIS A 142 -16.31 5.84 9.44
C HIS A 142 -15.99 6.91 8.40
N PHE A 143 -15.79 6.51 7.15
CA PHE A 143 -15.45 7.44 6.08
C PHE A 143 -15.93 6.98 4.72
N ILE A 144 -16.13 7.93 3.83
CA ILE A 144 -16.48 7.71 2.43
C ILE A 144 -15.22 7.90 1.60
N LEU A 145 -14.89 6.93 0.75
CA LEU A 145 -13.84 7.01 -0.24
C LEU A 145 -14.48 7.06 -1.63
N ALA A 146 -14.11 8.04 -2.45
CA ALA A 146 -14.49 8.11 -3.85
C ALA A 146 -13.28 8.40 -4.74
N GLY A 147 -13.31 7.98 -6.00
CA GLY A 147 -12.19 8.25 -6.89
C GLY A 147 -12.25 7.58 -8.25
N LEU A 148 -11.13 7.67 -8.96
CA LEU A 148 -10.92 7.15 -10.30
C LEU A 148 -9.67 6.28 -10.33
N GLY A 149 -9.75 5.16 -11.05
CA GLY A 149 -8.64 4.28 -11.35
C GLY A 149 -8.49 4.10 -12.85
N LEU A 150 -7.26 4.12 -13.35
CA LEU A 150 -6.90 3.84 -14.73
C LEU A 150 -5.79 2.79 -14.72
N SER A 151 -5.95 1.72 -15.49
CA SER A 151 -4.89 0.71 -15.66
C SER A 151 -4.88 0.18 -17.08
N ASN A 152 -3.70 0.11 -17.68
CA ASN A 152 -3.41 -0.67 -18.88
C ASN A 152 -2.22 -1.60 -18.67
N VAL A 153 -1.96 -1.96 -17.40
CA VAL A 153 -0.84 -2.84 -17.06
C VAL A 153 -1.07 -4.23 -17.64
N SER A 154 -0.07 -4.73 -18.35
CA SER A 154 0.00 -6.10 -18.82
C SER A 154 1.21 -6.81 -18.23
N ILE A 155 1.09 -8.13 -18.07
CA ILE A 155 2.15 -9.00 -17.55
C ILE A 155 2.32 -10.17 -18.51
N ASP A 156 3.55 -10.40 -18.95
CA ASP A 156 3.91 -11.62 -19.64
C ASP A 156 4.24 -12.72 -18.62
N SER A 157 3.45 -13.79 -18.60
CA SER A 157 3.61 -14.88 -17.62
C SER A 157 4.79 -15.81 -17.92
N ALA A 158 5.40 -15.74 -19.11
CA ALA A 158 6.61 -16.50 -19.39
C ALA A 158 7.85 -15.75 -18.90
N THR A 159 7.93 -14.45 -19.16
CA THR A 159 9.12 -13.61 -18.92
C THR A 159 9.02 -12.74 -17.68
N ARG A 160 7.84 -12.68 -17.03
CA ARG A 160 7.50 -11.82 -15.88
C ARG A 160 7.60 -10.31 -16.18
N VAL A 161 7.77 -9.93 -17.44
CA VAL A 161 7.87 -8.52 -17.83
C VAL A 161 6.52 -7.86 -17.65
N ARG A 162 6.53 -6.69 -17.02
CA ARG A 162 5.37 -5.81 -16.91
C ARG A 162 5.51 -4.65 -17.88
N SER A 163 4.39 -4.21 -18.44
CA SER A 163 4.34 -3.02 -19.28
C SER A 163 3.06 -2.22 -19.05
N GLY A 164 3.13 -0.91 -19.27
CA GLY A 164 1.99 -0.01 -19.13
C GLY A 164 2.01 0.77 -17.82
N GLY A 165 0.87 1.35 -17.45
CA GLY A 165 0.73 2.23 -16.32
C GLY A 165 -0.56 1.98 -15.53
N LEU A 166 -0.48 2.35 -14.26
CA LEU A 166 -1.58 2.41 -13.32
C LEU A 166 -1.62 3.82 -12.73
N PHE A 167 -2.83 4.35 -12.58
CA PHE A 167 -3.09 5.64 -11.97
C PHE A 167 -4.34 5.52 -11.09
N ASP A 168 -4.23 5.94 -9.85
CA ASP A 168 -5.33 6.00 -8.90
C ASP A 168 -5.40 7.41 -8.29
N LEU A 169 -6.59 7.99 -8.32
CA LEU A 169 -6.92 9.26 -7.68
C LEU A 169 -8.06 9.01 -6.70
N GLY A 170 -7.92 9.41 -5.45
CA GLY A 170 -8.92 9.19 -4.41
C GLY A 170 -9.11 10.37 -3.49
N VAL A 171 -10.32 10.46 -2.94
CA VAL A 171 -10.71 11.38 -1.87
C VAL A 171 -11.41 10.59 -0.77
N GLU A 172 -10.91 10.69 0.45
CA GLU A 172 -11.50 10.12 1.67
C GLU A 172 -12.08 11.26 2.52
N TYR A 173 -13.31 11.11 2.98
CA TYR A 173 -13.97 12.05 3.89
C TYR A 173 -14.53 11.31 5.10
N GLY A 174 -13.96 11.57 6.28
CA GLY A 174 -14.40 11.01 7.55
C GLY A 174 -14.98 12.09 8.46
N PRO A 175 -16.24 12.50 8.26
CA PRO A 175 -16.85 13.56 9.05
C PRO A 175 -17.38 13.10 10.40
N ARG A 176 -17.47 14.05 11.34
CA ARG A 176 -18.05 13.86 12.68
C ARG A 176 -19.45 13.24 12.67
N PHE A 177 -20.30 13.63 11.71
CA PHE A 177 -21.70 13.16 11.67
C PHE A 177 -21.86 11.66 11.39
N LEU A 178 -20.80 10.96 10.96
CA LEU A 178 -20.81 9.49 10.83
C LEU A 178 -20.53 8.76 12.16
N GLY A 179 -20.56 9.47 13.30
CA GLY A 179 -20.31 8.87 14.62
C GLY A 179 -18.81 8.76 14.95
N ASN A 180 -17.97 9.53 14.26
CA ASN A 180 -16.50 9.53 14.41
C ASN A 180 -15.99 10.15 15.72
N GLU A 181 -16.87 10.32 16.71
CA GLU A 181 -16.56 10.79 18.06
C GLU A 181 -16.89 9.73 19.11
N ALA A 182 -17.33 8.54 18.68
CA ALA A 182 -17.73 7.47 19.59
C ALA A 182 -16.54 6.91 20.39
N VAL A 183 -15.37 6.77 19.74
CA VAL A 183 -14.09 6.39 20.34
C VAL A 183 -12.99 7.11 19.57
N GLY A 184 -12.17 7.90 20.27
CA GLY A 184 -11.24 8.84 19.64
C GLY A 184 -11.96 10.04 19.01
N SER A 185 -11.29 10.74 18.10
CA SER A 185 -11.90 11.80 17.30
C SER A 185 -11.40 11.76 15.86
N SER A 186 -12.32 11.83 14.90
CA SER A 186 -11.97 11.83 13.49
C SER A 186 -12.85 12.80 12.71
N ASP A 187 -12.23 13.84 12.18
CA ASP A 187 -12.83 14.81 11.27
C ASP A 187 -11.78 15.21 10.25
N PHE A 188 -11.80 14.56 9.10
CA PHE A 188 -10.77 14.73 8.08
C PHE A 188 -11.30 14.62 6.65
N LEU A 189 -10.62 15.34 5.77
CA LEU A 189 -10.64 15.17 4.32
C LEU A 189 -9.23 14.81 3.88
N ARG A 190 -9.10 13.82 3.00
CA ARG A 190 -7.81 13.39 2.47
C ARG A 190 -7.91 13.21 0.96
N ALA A 191 -6.98 13.78 0.23
CA ALA A 191 -6.81 13.53 -1.19
C ALA A 191 -5.52 12.76 -1.42
N ASN A 192 -5.56 11.73 -2.27
CA ASN A 192 -4.39 10.95 -2.63
C ASN A 192 -4.31 10.77 -4.15
N VAL A 193 -3.08 10.71 -4.65
CA VAL A 193 -2.79 10.26 -6.01
C VAL A 193 -1.69 9.21 -5.95
N GLU A 194 -1.82 8.18 -6.76
CA GLU A 194 -0.81 7.16 -6.96
C GLU A 194 -0.66 6.88 -8.45
N THR A 195 0.59 6.75 -8.91
CA THR A 195 0.89 6.25 -10.24
C THR A 195 2.00 5.21 -10.18
N ARG A 196 1.85 4.17 -11.00
CA ARG A 196 2.88 3.16 -11.26
C ARG A 196 3.09 3.07 -12.76
N TYR A 197 4.33 2.93 -13.20
CA TYR A 197 4.66 2.76 -14.59
C TYR A 197 5.69 1.66 -14.76
N TYR A 198 5.52 0.85 -15.81
CA TYR A 198 6.36 -0.30 -16.12
C TYR A 198 6.87 -0.17 -17.55
N LEU A 199 8.19 -0.09 -17.69
CA LEU A 199 8.89 0.05 -18.96
C LEU A 199 9.70 -1.20 -19.24
N PRO A 200 9.26 -2.08 -20.16
CA PRO A 200 10.08 -3.16 -20.68
C PRO A 200 11.39 -2.62 -21.24
N LEU A 201 12.52 -3.20 -20.81
CA LEU A 201 13.83 -2.85 -21.34
C LEU A 201 14.32 -3.91 -22.32
N VAL A 202 14.14 -5.18 -21.95
CA VAL A 202 14.61 -6.33 -22.72
C VAL A 202 13.77 -7.54 -22.37
N GLU A 203 13.47 -8.34 -23.39
CA GLU A 203 12.73 -9.58 -23.23
C GLU A 203 13.26 -10.60 -24.23
N THR A 204 13.81 -11.71 -23.72
CA THR A 204 14.33 -12.79 -24.54
C THR A 204 13.74 -14.12 -24.09
N ARG A 205 13.27 -14.90 -25.06
CA ARG A 205 12.72 -16.24 -24.84
C ARG A 205 13.65 -17.28 -25.45
N ARG A 206 13.68 -18.46 -24.84
CA ARG A 206 14.30 -19.66 -25.44
C ARG A 206 13.36 -20.22 -26.52
N ASP A 207 13.87 -21.10 -27.37
CA ASP A 207 13.07 -21.76 -28.43
C ASP A 207 11.85 -22.51 -27.89
N ASP A 208 11.91 -22.97 -26.63
CA ASP A 208 10.79 -23.65 -25.95
C ASP A 208 9.78 -22.68 -25.29
N GLY A 209 9.94 -21.37 -25.50
CA GLY A 209 9.07 -20.32 -24.96
C GLY A 209 9.33 -19.95 -23.50
N ARG A 210 10.35 -20.51 -22.83
CA ARG A 210 10.73 -20.12 -21.46
C ARG A 210 11.48 -18.79 -21.45
N ASN A 211 11.43 -18.07 -20.33
CA ASN A 211 12.30 -16.92 -20.11
C ASN A 211 13.78 -17.33 -20.27
N ASN A 212 14.53 -16.57 -21.04
CA ASN A 212 16.00 -16.64 -21.07
C ASN A 212 16.57 -15.52 -20.20
N PHE A 213 16.20 -14.30 -20.51
CA PHE A 213 16.53 -13.10 -19.76
C PHE A 213 15.51 -12.02 -20.06
N SER A 214 15.05 -11.34 -19.03
CA SER A 214 14.15 -10.21 -19.18
C SER A 214 14.44 -9.13 -18.14
N ALA A 215 14.15 -7.89 -18.47
CA ALA A 215 14.24 -6.79 -17.55
C ALA A 215 13.22 -5.69 -17.85
N TYR A 216 12.79 -4.98 -16.80
CA TYR A 216 11.97 -3.78 -16.91
C TYR A 216 12.31 -2.80 -15.79
N LEU A 217 12.03 -1.52 -16.04
CA LEU A 217 11.99 -0.49 -15.00
C LEU A 217 10.57 -0.39 -14.47
N ALA A 218 10.42 -0.37 -13.15
CA ALA A 218 9.20 0.02 -12.46
C ALA A 218 9.45 1.38 -11.82
N SER A 219 8.49 2.30 -11.95
CA SER A 219 8.49 3.54 -11.18
C SER A 219 7.16 3.70 -10.47
N MET A 220 7.21 4.29 -9.28
CA MET A 220 6.04 4.59 -8.48
C MET A 220 6.14 6.01 -7.94
N VAL A 221 5.04 6.76 -7.99
CA VAL A 221 4.91 8.05 -7.32
C VAL A 221 3.57 8.09 -6.61
N THR A 222 3.55 8.55 -5.37
CA THR A 222 2.31 8.86 -4.65
C THR A 222 2.45 10.15 -3.87
N ALA A 223 1.34 10.88 -3.75
CA ALA A 223 1.22 12.05 -2.91
C ALA A 223 -0.11 12.01 -2.16
N ASP A 224 -0.10 12.54 -0.94
CA ASP A 224 -1.20 12.47 0.00
C ASP A 224 -1.31 13.77 0.78
N PHE A 225 -2.52 14.29 0.87
CA PHE A 225 -2.85 15.56 1.50
C PHE A 225 -4.05 15.36 2.40
N ALA A 226 -3.84 15.44 3.72
CA ALA A 226 -4.89 15.36 4.73
C ALA A 226 -5.13 16.74 5.37
N PHE A 227 -6.39 17.02 5.67
CA PHE A 227 -6.87 18.24 6.30
C PHE A 227 -7.99 17.91 7.27
N GLY A 228 -8.21 18.75 8.27
CA GLY A 228 -9.34 18.63 9.19
C GLY A 228 -8.95 18.98 10.61
N THR A 229 -9.94 19.08 11.49
CA THR A 229 -9.73 19.44 12.90
C THR A 229 -9.27 18.27 13.76
N ALA A 230 -9.45 17.03 13.28
CA ALA A 230 -9.04 15.82 13.97
C ALA A 230 -8.59 14.76 12.95
N VAL A 231 -7.37 14.89 12.45
CA VAL A 231 -6.77 13.91 11.51
C VAL A 231 -6.20 12.72 12.30
N PRO A 232 -6.73 11.49 12.15
CA PRO A 232 -6.25 10.32 12.87
C PRO A 232 -4.80 9.96 12.53
N VAL A 233 -4.10 9.33 13.46
CA VAL A 233 -2.69 8.92 13.30
C VAL A 233 -2.53 7.97 12.10
N TRP A 234 -3.47 7.05 11.89
CA TRP A 234 -3.39 6.10 10.77
C TRP A 234 -3.49 6.79 9.39
N VAL A 235 -4.19 7.94 9.27
CA VAL A 235 -4.24 8.74 8.04
C VAL A 235 -2.86 9.37 7.78
N ARG A 236 -2.21 9.87 8.82
CA ARG A 236 -0.88 10.49 8.76
C ARG A 236 0.22 9.47 8.47
N GLN A 237 0.05 8.23 8.92
CA GLN A 237 0.99 7.11 8.76
C GLN A 237 0.73 6.23 7.53
N SER A 238 -0.17 6.60 6.63
CA SER A 238 -0.50 5.83 5.42
C SER A 238 -0.52 6.71 4.18
N PHE A 239 -0.46 6.13 2.98
CA PHE A 239 -1.02 6.80 1.78
C PHE A 239 -2.39 6.21 1.47
N GLY A 240 -3.31 7.08 1.03
CA GLY A 240 -4.72 6.75 0.86
C GLY A 240 -5.01 6.06 -0.46
N GLY A 241 -6.30 5.98 -0.76
CA GLY A 241 -6.79 5.54 -2.06
C GLY A 241 -7.56 4.23 -1.98
N ARG A 242 -7.79 3.63 -3.15
CA ARG A 242 -8.51 2.37 -3.26
C ARG A 242 -7.87 1.29 -2.38
N TYR A 243 -6.56 1.31 -2.21
CA TYR A 243 -5.85 0.49 -1.23
C TYR A 243 -4.95 1.35 -0.38
N THR A 244 -5.22 1.36 0.93
CA THR A 244 -4.35 2.05 1.88
C THR A 244 -3.01 1.32 1.94
N ARG A 245 -1.92 2.07 1.79
CA ARG A 245 -0.56 1.56 1.94
C ARG A 245 0.11 2.24 3.12
N THR A 246 1.16 1.60 3.64
CA THR A 246 2.03 2.21 4.63
C THR A 246 2.56 3.56 4.15
N GLY A 247 2.69 4.53 5.05
CA GLY A 247 3.24 5.86 4.77
C GLY A 247 4.74 5.84 4.46
N LEU A 248 5.41 6.95 4.70
CA LEU A 248 6.84 7.11 4.37
C LEU A 248 7.73 6.07 5.06
N GLY A 249 7.64 5.98 6.38
CA GLY A 249 8.24 4.90 7.14
C GLY A 249 7.58 3.58 6.76
N GLY A 250 8.33 2.71 6.09
CA GLY A 250 7.85 1.45 5.50
C GLY A 250 7.71 1.47 3.98
N SER A 251 7.38 2.62 3.35
CA SER A 251 7.44 2.77 1.89
C SER A 251 8.84 3.07 1.39
N VAL A 252 9.57 3.98 2.06
CA VAL A 252 10.99 4.19 1.80
C VAL A 252 11.74 3.09 2.54
N ARG A 253 12.25 2.13 1.78
CA ARG A 253 12.88 0.93 2.32
C ARG A 253 14.04 1.31 3.24
N GLY A 254 14.09 0.67 4.40
CA GLY A 254 15.09 0.99 5.43
C GLY A 254 14.65 2.01 6.46
N PHE A 255 13.42 2.47 6.47
CA PHE A 255 12.91 3.25 7.61
C PHE A 255 11.80 2.51 8.35
N GLU A 256 11.67 2.77 9.64
CA GLU A 256 10.73 2.09 10.53
C GLU A 256 9.26 2.37 10.12
N THR A 257 8.43 1.34 10.11
CA THR A 257 7.01 1.46 9.73
C THR A 257 6.25 2.41 10.66
N GLY A 258 5.58 3.41 10.09
CA GLY A 258 4.83 4.43 10.85
C GLY A 258 5.66 5.66 11.24
N ARG A 259 6.96 5.66 10.92
CA ARG A 259 7.81 6.85 11.07
C ARG A 259 7.52 7.87 9.98
N PHE A 260 7.76 9.15 10.30
CA PHE A 260 7.53 10.30 9.41
C PHE A 260 6.04 10.46 9.08
N ASP A 261 5.22 10.46 10.12
CA ASP A 261 3.79 10.73 10.02
C ASP A 261 3.56 12.22 9.72
N ALA A 262 2.71 12.50 8.73
CA ALA A 262 2.42 13.87 8.34
C ALA A 262 1.10 14.01 7.59
N ASP A 263 0.58 15.24 7.61
CA ASP A 263 -0.63 15.63 6.90
C ASP A 263 -0.38 15.70 5.39
N THR A 264 0.77 16.23 4.96
CA THR A 264 1.18 16.24 3.55
C THR A 264 2.44 15.42 3.36
N LYS A 265 2.43 14.49 2.41
CA LYS A 265 3.55 13.60 2.16
C LYS A 265 3.58 13.08 0.73
N GLY A 266 4.76 12.77 0.25
CA GLY A 266 4.98 12.23 -1.08
C GLY A 266 6.08 11.18 -1.08
N TYR A 267 5.92 10.15 -1.90
CA TYR A 267 6.88 9.07 -2.09
C TYR A 267 7.11 8.86 -3.58
N ALA A 268 8.36 8.66 -3.95
CA ALA A 268 8.76 8.30 -5.30
C ALA A 268 9.78 7.17 -5.26
N SER A 269 9.71 6.28 -6.25
CA SER A 269 10.63 5.16 -6.34
C SER A 269 10.86 4.73 -7.78
N ILE A 270 12.07 4.29 -8.06
CA ILE A 270 12.46 3.66 -9.32
C ILE A 270 13.16 2.35 -8.97
N GLU A 271 12.75 1.27 -9.63
CA GLU A 271 13.28 -0.06 -9.43
C GLU A 271 13.58 -0.72 -10.78
N LEU A 272 14.80 -1.21 -10.94
CA LEU A 272 15.19 -2.10 -12.03
C LEU A 272 14.94 -3.54 -11.60
N ARG A 273 14.21 -4.28 -12.43
CA ARG A 273 13.98 -5.71 -12.24
C ARG A 273 14.56 -6.49 -13.38
N THR A 274 15.29 -7.53 -13.05
CA THR A 274 15.78 -8.52 -14.01
C THR A 274 15.33 -9.90 -13.59
N PHE A 275 15.02 -10.74 -14.56
CA PHE A 275 14.67 -12.14 -14.35
C PHE A 275 15.57 -13.00 -15.23
N ILE A 276 16.07 -14.07 -14.64
CA ILE A 276 17.00 -14.99 -15.29
C ILE A 276 16.24 -16.27 -15.60
N GLY A 277 16.51 -16.86 -16.76
CA GLY A 277 15.89 -18.08 -17.21
C GLY A 277 16.09 -19.25 -16.24
N THR A 278 15.05 -20.06 -16.08
CA THR A 278 15.04 -21.17 -15.13
C THR A 278 15.51 -22.46 -15.81
N ALA A 279 16.40 -23.22 -15.19
CA ALA A 279 16.71 -24.57 -15.67
C ALA A 279 15.61 -25.59 -15.31
N PHE A 280 14.90 -25.38 -14.19
CA PHE A 280 14.12 -26.44 -13.53
C PHE A 280 12.60 -26.37 -13.78
N ARG A 281 11.94 -25.23 -13.55
CA ARG A 281 10.46 -25.09 -13.70
C ARG A 281 10.07 -23.68 -14.14
N ARG A 282 9.15 -23.57 -15.11
CA ARG A 282 8.61 -22.29 -15.62
C ARG A 282 7.98 -21.42 -14.52
N SER A 283 7.47 -22.07 -13.47
CA SER A 283 6.77 -21.42 -12.38
C SER A 283 7.67 -20.83 -11.31
N VAL A 284 9.01 -20.96 -11.38
CA VAL A 284 9.91 -20.40 -10.35
C VAL A 284 11.00 -19.59 -11.03
N VAL A 285 10.81 -18.27 -11.12
CA VAL A 285 11.69 -17.38 -11.87
C VAL A 285 12.56 -16.57 -10.91
N PRO A 286 13.87 -16.84 -10.83
CA PRO A 286 14.77 -16.02 -10.03
C PRO A 286 14.99 -14.67 -10.71
N GLY A 287 15.24 -13.66 -9.90
CA GLY A 287 15.50 -12.31 -10.37
C GLY A 287 16.43 -11.53 -9.46
N ILE A 288 16.85 -10.37 -9.95
CA ILE A 288 17.58 -9.37 -9.20
C ILE A 288 16.78 -8.07 -9.29
N THR A 289 16.73 -7.35 -8.19
CA THR A 289 16.13 -6.03 -8.11
C THR A 289 17.13 -5.02 -7.60
N ALA A 290 17.12 -3.81 -8.13
CA ALA A 290 17.87 -2.67 -7.60
C ALA A 290 16.97 -1.45 -7.58
N PHE A 291 17.03 -0.65 -6.53
CA PHE A 291 16.06 0.43 -6.32
C PHE A 291 16.66 1.70 -5.75
N VAL A 292 15.93 2.79 -5.95
CA VAL A 292 16.09 4.07 -5.23
C VAL A 292 14.71 4.52 -4.79
N ASP A 293 14.56 4.78 -3.50
CA ASP A 293 13.35 5.31 -2.88
C ASP A 293 13.64 6.71 -2.34
N ALA A 294 12.67 7.61 -2.50
CA ALA A 294 12.71 8.93 -1.90
C ALA A 294 11.33 9.29 -1.35
N GLY A 295 11.30 10.07 -0.29
CA GLY A 295 10.07 10.61 0.23
C GLY A 295 10.28 11.91 1.00
N GLY A 296 9.21 12.69 1.11
CA GLY A 296 9.21 13.95 1.84
C GLY A 296 7.87 14.21 2.50
N TRP A 297 7.90 14.98 3.58
CA TRP A 297 6.72 15.31 4.37
C TRP A 297 6.73 16.73 4.88
N ILE A 298 5.52 17.24 5.16
CA ILE A 298 5.26 18.53 5.79
C ILE A 298 4.00 18.38 6.66
N ASP A 299 4.11 18.71 7.94
CA ASP A 299 2.99 18.97 8.84
C ASP A 299 2.49 20.40 8.56
N ARG A 300 1.20 20.54 8.23
CA ARG A 300 0.63 21.86 7.89
C ARG A 300 0.43 22.72 9.14
N GLU A 301 0.15 22.07 10.26
CA GLU A 301 0.14 22.66 11.59
C GLU A 301 1.29 22.04 12.37
N PRO A 302 2.25 22.84 12.88
CA PRO A 302 3.38 22.31 13.64
C PRO A 302 2.91 21.47 14.82
N ARG A 303 3.33 20.20 14.84
CA ARG A 303 3.03 19.28 15.94
C ARG A 303 4.20 19.11 16.89
N SER A 304 5.41 19.43 16.44
CA SER A 304 6.61 19.53 17.27
C SER A 304 6.99 20.99 17.49
N PRO A 305 7.45 21.38 18.69
CA PRO A 305 8.08 22.67 18.91
C PRO A 305 9.40 22.83 18.13
N VAL A 306 9.99 21.72 17.66
CA VAL A 306 11.21 21.69 16.86
C VAL A 306 10.87 21.75 15.38
N ALA A 307 11.25 22.84 14.72
CA ALA A 307 10.91 23.09 13.31
C ALA A 307 11.34 21.97 12.34
N SER A 308 12.49 21.34 12.59
CA SER A 308 13.02 20.25 11.75
C SER A 308 12.23 18.94 11.83
N ASP A 309 11.34 18.77 12.82
CA ASP A 309 10.52 17.56 12.93
C ASP A 309 9.24 17.65 12.10
N ASN A 310 8.79 18.88 11.80
CA ASN A 310 7.54 19.14 11.10
C ASN A 310 7.68 19.04 9.58
N SER A 311 8.90 18.93 9.04
CA SER A 311 9.10 18.72 7.61
C SER A 311 10.46 18.09 7.34
N GLY A 312 10.56 17.31 6.28
CA GLY A 312 11.83 16.70 5.93
C GLY A 312 11.77 15.83 4.69
N SER A 313 12.87 15.14 4.44
CA SER A 313 13.00 14.15 3.38
C SER A 313 13.84 12.96 3.81
N ILE A 314 13.65 11.84 3.15
CA ILE A 314 14.39 10.61 3.32
C ILE A 314 14.69 9.98 1.96
N VAL A 315 15.84 9.33 1.84
CA VAL A 315 16.26 8.63 0.61
C VAL A 315 16.96 7.33 0.99
N SER A 316 16.64 6.26 0.27
CA SER A 316 17.34 4.99 0.38
C SER A 316 17.57 4.35 -0.98
N THR A 317 18.53 3.44 -1.02
CA THR A 317 18.80 2.61 -2.20
C THR A 317 19.15 1.21 -1.76
N GLY A 318 19.00 0.23 -2.63
CA GLY A 318 19.34 -1.13 -2.31
C GLY A 318 19.34 -2.05 -3.51
N ILE A 319 19.76 -3.28 -3.25
CA ILE A 319 19.76 -4.38 -4.20
C ILE A 319 19.23 -5.63 -3.51
N GLY A 320 18.54 -6.47 -4.25
CA GLY A 320 18.00 -7.71 -3.74
C GLY A 320 17.94 -8.82 -4.76
N ALA A 321 17.86 -10.05 -4.27
CA ALA A 321 17.51 -11.23 -5.04
C ALA A 321 16.02 -11.50 -4.87
N SER A 322 15.33 -11.85 -5.95
CA SER A 322 13.92 -12.21 -5.93
C SER A 322 13.69 -13.61 -6.46
N ILE A 323 12.60 -14.24 -6.01
CA ILE A 323 12.08 -15.48 -6.56
C ILE A 323 10.59 -15.28 -6.77
N ASP A 324 10.16 -15.32 -8.03
CA ASP A 324 8.74 -15.30 -8.40
C ASP A 324 8.22 -16.72 -8.55
N VAL A 325 7.19 -17.06 -7.78
CA VAL A 325 6.53 -18.36 -7.75
C VAL A 325 5.14 -18.23 -8.37
N ALA A 326 5.03 -18.74 -9.59
CA ALA A 326 3.79 -18.99 -10.32
C ALA A 326 2.90 -17.76 -10.55
N ASP A 327 3.47 -16.55 -10.67
CA ASP A 327 2.73 -15.27 -10.70
C ASP A 327 1.96 -14.93 -9.42
N ILE A 328 2.08 -15.76 -8.37
CA ILE A 328 1.27 -15.64 -7.15
C ILE A 328 2.07 -14.99 -6.03
N LEU A 329 3.37 -15.31 -5.94
CA LEU A 329 4.20 -14.89 -4.82
C LEU A 329 5.58 -14.47 -5.32
N SER A 330 5.98 -13.23 -5.02
CA SER A 330 7.39 -12.84 -5.09
C SER A 330 7.97 -12.80 -3.68
N LEU A 331 9.08 -13.49 -3.48
CA LEU A 331 9.91 -13.40 -2.29
C LEU A 331 11.15 -12.60 -2.65
N VAL A 332 11.40 -11.51 -1.93
CA VAL A 332 12.56 -10.65 -2.19
C VAL A 332 13.41 -10.55 -0.94
N PHE A 333 14.70 -10.79 -1.11
CA PHE A 333 15.73 -10.58 -0.09
C PHE A 333 16.55 -9.38 -0.53
N TYR A 334 16.55 -8.31 0.24
CA TYR A 334 17.29 -7.11 -0.11
C TYR A 334 18.22 -6.67 1.01
N THR A 335 19.32 -6.05 0.59
CA THR A 335 20.13 -5.16 1.40
C THR A 335 19.84 -3.73 0.95
N GLN A 336 19.88 -2.80 1.90
CA GLN A 336 19.52 -1.41 1.66
C GLN A 336 20.41 -0.48 2.47
N HIS A 337 20.59 0.71 1.94
CA HIS A 337 21.39 1.77 2.51
C HIS A 337 20.58 3.07 2.53
N THR A 338 20.44 3.69 3.70
CA THR A 338 19.83 5.01 3.83
C THR A 338 20.84 6.09 3.44
N VAL A 339 20.53 6.77 2.34
CA VAL A 339 21.39 7.82 1.76
C VAL A 339 21.16 9.14 2.49
N HIS A 340 19.91 9.44 2.80
CA HIS A 340 19.51 10.67 3.49
C HIS A 340 18.40 10.37 4.51
N GLY A 341 18.46 11.05 5.65
CA GLY A 341 17.62 10.80 6.82
C GLY A 341 18.23 9.81 7.82
N THR A 342 17.67 9.77 9.02
CA THR A 342 18.21 9.01 10.16
C THR A 342 17.22 7.91 10.56
N ARG A 343 17.73 6.68 10.66
CA ARG A 343 17.03 5.53 11.26
C ARG A 343 17.08 5.60 12.78
N LEU A 344 16.22 4.84 13.45
CA LEU A 344 16.05 4.93 14.91
C LEU A 344 17.28 4.33 15.61
N ASP A 345 17.83 3.29 15.01
CA ASP A 345 19.06 2.64 15.44
C ASP A 345 20.34 3.41 15.03
N GLY A 346 20.20 4.52 14.29
CA GLY A 346 21.32 5.29 13.74
C GLY A 346 22.14 4.57 12.66
N VAL A 347 21.82 3.31 12.38
CA VAL A 347 22.53 2.48 11.39
C VAL A 347 22.07 2.93 10.00
N ARG A 348 22.98 3.02 9.02
CA ARG A 348 22.60 3.34 7.64
C ARG A 348 22.39 2.13 6.74
N TRP A 349 22.99 1.01 7.10
CA TRP A 349 22.98 -0.20 6.30
C TRP A 349 22.16 -1.31 6.96
N THR A 350 21.13 -1.80 6.27
CA THR A 350 20.47 -3.04 6.67
C THR A 350 21.04 -4.18 5.82
N PRO A 351 21.79 -5.12 6.41
CA PRO A 351 22.42 -6.21 5.66
C PRO A 351 21.39 -7.18 5.07
N PHE A 352 20.26 -7.34 5.75
CA PHE A 352 19.27 -8.33 5.39
C PHE A 352 17.87 -7.86 5.77
N ALA A 353 16.97 -7.85 4.79
CA ALA A 353 15.54 -7.67 4.96
C ALA A 353 14.79 -8.61 4.00
N ILE A 354 13.66 -9.12 4.46
CA ILE A 354 12.77 -9.97 3.66
C ILE A 354 11.52 -9.16 3.35
N GLY A 355 11.15 -9.14 2.08
CA GLY A 355 9.86 -8.64 1.62
C GLY A 355 9.03 -9.78 1.03
N PHE A 356 7.74 -9.76 1.34
CA PHE A 356 6.76 -10.67 0.78
C PHE A 356 5.82 -9.90 -0.13
N GLY A 357 5.47 -10.53 -1.25
CA GLY A 357 4.41 -10.07 -2.11
C GLY A 357 4.91 -9.35 -3.35
N VAL A 358 3.96 -8.76 -4.04
CA VAL A 358 4.19 -8.05 -5.29
C VAL A 358 4.81 -6.70 -4.93
N HIS A 359 6.15 -6.65 -4.86
CA HIS A 359 6.85 -5.38 -4.81
C HIS A 359 6.47 -4.63 -6.12
N TYR A 360 5.76 -3.51 -5.99
CA TYR A 360 4.85 -2.88 -6.99
C TYR A 360 3.79 -3.78 -7.59
#